data_AF-A0A2T6ZYT3-F1
#
_entry.id   AF-A0A2T6ZYT3-F1
#
_cell.length_a   1.000
_cell.length_b   1.000
_cell.length_c   1.000
_cell.angle_alpha   90.00
_cell.angle_beta   90.00
_cell.angle_gamma   90.00
#
_symmetry.space_group_name_H-M   'P 1'
#
loop_
_entity.id
_entity.type
_entity.pdbx_description
1 polymer ?
#
loop_
_entity_poly.entity_id
_entity_poly.type
_entity_poly.pdbx_seq_one_letter_code
_entity_poly.pdbx_strand_id
1 'polypeptide(L)'
;MPHLGNETLKAELGRAAWKLFHTTLARFPESASVDERTALAQYLALFARLYPCGECAGHFQKLLAQYPPQTSGRVAASQWGCFVHNLVNERLGKEVFDCMTVGETYKCGCAEEDKKGKGKKEGELVRGEKEKKEVVKKTGSSLEENLERSGRKIEVVREG
;
A
#
# COMPACT_ATOMS: atom_id res chain seq x y z
N MET A 1 -8.35 24.56 -14.66
CA MET A 1 -6.99 25.15 -14.74
C MET A 1 -6.62 25.28 -16.21
N PRO A 2 -5.96 26.37 -16.63
CA PRO A 2 -5.50 26.54 -18.01
C PRO A 2 -4.35 25.56 -18.35
N HIS A 3 -4.08 25.39 -19.64
CA HIS A 3 -2.94 24.61 -20.15
C HIS A 3 -1.60 25.23 -19.70
N LEU A 4 -0.62 24.40 -19.32
CA LEU A 4 0.73 24.85 -18.94
C LEU A 4 1.75 24.48 -20.03
N GLY A 5 1.89 25.35 -21.04
CA GLY A 5 2.70 25.05 -22.23
C GLY A 5 4.21 25.20 -22.08
N ASN A 6 4.72 25.82 -21.01
CA ASN A 6 6.17 25.89 -20.78
C ASN A 6 6.66 24.57 -20.18
N GLU A 7 7.28 23.73 -21.01
CA GLU A 7 7.72 22.38 -20.63
C GLU A 7 8.74 22.37 -19.49
N THR A 8 9.66 23.33 -19.43
CA THR A 8 10.67 23.42 -18.35
C THR A 8 10.00 23.71 -17.02
N LEU A 9 9.13 24.74 -16.96
CA LEU A 9 8.39 25.09 -15.75
C LEU A 9 7.42 23.98 -15.34
N LYS A 10 6.79 23.31 -16.31
CA LYS A 10 5.93 22.15 -16.06
C LYS A 10 6.70 21.00 -15.42
N ALA A 11 7.92 20.73 -15.89
CA ALA A 11 8.77 19.68 -15.33
C ALA A 11 9.27 20.04 -13.92
N GLU A 12 9.64 21.30 -13.67
CA GLU A 12 10.02 21.81 -12.35
C GLU A 12 8.89 21.68 -11.33
N LEU A 13 7.70 22.17 -11.71
CA LEU A 13 6.48 22.02 -10.93
C LEU A 13 6.18 20.54 -10.65
N GLY A 14 6.31 19.68 -11.66
CA GLY A 14 6.12 18.24 -11.53
C GLY A 14 7.03 17.62 -10.48
N ARG A 15 8.34 17.89 -10.53
CA ARG A 15 9.31 17.39 -9.56
C ARG A 15 9.00 17.88 -8.14
N ALA A 16 8.71 19.16 -7.97
CA ALA A 16 8.39 19.74 -6.67
C ALA A 16 7.08 19.15 -6.09
N ALA A 17 6.06 19.01 -6.92
CA ALA A 17 4.78 18.45 -6.52
C ALA A 17 4.89 16.97 -6.11
N TRP A 18 5.63 16.16 -6.89
CA TRP A 18 5.86 14.76 -6.53
C TRP A 18 6.68 14.60 -5.25
N LYS A 19 7.63 15.51 -5.00
CA LYS A 19 8.35 15.54 -3.73
C LYS A 19 7.42 15.80 -2.55
N LEU A 20 6.54 16.81 -2.65
CA LEU A 20 5.54 17.09 -1.62
C LEU A 20 4.59 15.90 -1.44
N PHE A 21 4.00 15.42 -2.54
CA PHE A 21 3.04 14.33 -2.56
C PHE A 21 3.57 13.08 -1.85
N HIS A 22 4.73 12.57 -2.27
CA HIS A 22 5.30 11.36 -1.69
C HIS A 22 5.75 11.57 -0.24
N THR A 23 6.23 12.76 0.11
CA THR A 23 6.59 13.08 1.50
C THR A 23 5.34 13.12 2.40
N THR A 24 4.22 13.68 1.93
CA THR A 24 2.93 13.66 2.66
C THR A 24 2.50 12.22 2.95
N LEU A 25 2.56 11.33 1.95
CA LEU A 25 2.17 9.92 2.12
C LEU A 25 3.14 9.17 3.05
N ALA A 26 4.45 9.39 2.91
CA ALA A 26 5.46 8.80 3.79
C ALA A 26 5.36 9.27 5.24
N ARG A 27 4.80 10.46 5.48
CA ARG A 27 4.54 11.04 6.80
C ARG A 27 3.21 10.63 7.42
N PHE A 28 2.35 9.98 6.65
CA PHE A 28 1.03 9.57 7.12
C PHE A 28 1.15 8.55 8.28
N PRO A 29 0.16 8.45 9.19
CA PRO A 29 0.18 7.50 10.30
C PRO A 29 0.28 6.05 9.82
N GLU A 30 0.95 5.19 10.60
CA GLU A 30 1.02 3.75 10.28
C GLU A 30 -0.36 3.10 10.30
N SER A 31 -1.19 3.49 11.27
CA SER A 31 -2.60 3.13 11.38
C SER A 31 -3.42 4.40 11.48
N ALA A 32 -4.21 4.71 10.45
CA ALA A 32 -4.96 5.96 10.37
C ALA A 32 -6.39 5.82 10.91
N SER A 33 -6.82 6.82 11.69
CA SER A 33 -8.20 7.00 12.13
C SER A 33 -9.14 7.31 10.94
N VAL A 34 -10.46 7.20 11.15
CA VAL A 34 -11.45 7.51 10.11
C VAL A 34 -11.34 8.96 9.62
N ASP A 35 -11.05 9.89 10.52
CA ASP A 35 -10.87 11.31 10.19
C ASP A 35 -9.63 11.51 9.30
N GLU A 36 -8.47 10.98 9.71
CA GLU A 36 -7.22 11.08 8.93
C GLU A 36 -7.35 10.44 7.53
N ARG A 37 -8.05 9.30 7.45
CA ARG A 37 -8.35 8.63 6.18
C ARG A 37 -9.18 9.52 5.26
N THR A 38 -10.17 10.20 5.81
CA THR A 38 -11.07 11.11 5.10
C THR A 38 -10.30 12.36 4.66
N ALA A 39 -9.50 12.94 5.56
CA ALA A 39 -8.67 14.09 5.28
C ALA A 39 -7.66 13.82 4.16
N LEU A 40 -6.99 12.66 4.17
CA LEU A 40 -6.05 12.29 3.09
C LEU A 40 -6.77 12.12 1.75
N ALA A 41 -7.93 11.47 1.73
CA ALA A 41 -8.72 11.32 0.50
C ALA A 41 -9.15 12.68 -0.08
N GLN A 42 -9.61 13.60 0.78
CA GLN A 42 -9.98 14.96 0.39
C GLN A 42 -8.78 15.77 -0.09
N TYR A 43 -7.65 15.69 0.62
CA TYR A 43 -6.40 16.32 0.21
C TYR A 43 -5.99 15.88 -1.20
N LEU A 44 -6.04 14.58 -1.50
CA LEU A 44 -5.66 14.04 -2.81
C LEU A 44 -6.63 14.48 -3.92
N ALA A 45 -7.93 14.52 -3.63
CA ALA A 45 -8.94 15.03 -4.56
C ALA A 45 -8.72 16.52 -4.86
N LEU A 46 -8.43 17.33 -3.84
CA LEU A 46 -8.15 18.76 -3.99
C LEU A 46 -6.80 19.01 -4.68
N PHE A 47 -5.77 18.22 -4.36
CA PHE A 47 -4.47 18.25 -5.03
C PHE A 47 -4.65 18.03 -6.53
N ALA A 48 -5.43 17.02 -6.94
CA ALA A 48 -5.71 16.75 -8.34
C ALA A 48 -6.53 17.87 -9.01
N ARG A 49 -7.55 18.39 -8.33
CA ARG A 49 -8.43 19.45 -8.86
C ARG A 49 -7.70 20.78 -9.06
N LEU A 50 -6.82 21.13 -8.11
CA LEU A 50 -6.15 22.43 -8.04
C LEU A 50 -4.74 22.42 -8.64
N TYR A 51 -4.28 21.29 -9.18
CA TYR A 51 -2.95 21.18 -9.76
C TYR A 51 -2.75 22.20 -10.89
N PRO A 52 -1.69 23.05 -10.87
CA PRO A 52 -1.57 24.20 -11.78
C PRO A 52 -1.04 23.84 -13.18
N CYS A 53 -1.63 22.81 -13.77
CA CYS A 53 -1.47 22.38 -15.16
C CYS A 53 -2.79 21.71 -15.58
N GLY A 54 -3.56 22.31 -16.48
CA GLY A 54 -4.92 21.89 -16.83
C GLY A 54 -5.02 20.46 -17.36
N GLU A 55 -4.17 20.10 -18.31
CA GLU A 55 -4.10 18.74 -18.86
C GLU A 55 -3.60 17.72 -17.84
N CYS A 56 -2.65 18.11 -16.98
CA CYS A 56 -2.13 17.25 -15.92
C CYS A 56 -3.23 16.97 -14.88
N ALA A 57 -3.92 18.01 -14.42
CA ALA A 57 -5.03 17.95 -13.47
C ALA A 57 -6.19 17.09 -14.01
N GLY A 58 -6.57 17.31 -15.27
CA GLY A 58 -7.63 16.54 -15.93
C GLY A 58 -7.27 15.06 -16.06
N HIS A 59 -6.01 14.76 -16.39
CA HIS A 59 -5.53 13.38 -16.43
C HIS A 59 -5.50 12.74 -15.04
N PHE A 60 -4.94 13.41 -14.03
CA PHE A 60 -4.78 12.85 -12.69
C PHE A 60 -6.13 12.62 -12.00
N GLN A 61 -7.13 13.48 -12.24
CA GLN A 61 -8.51 13.23 -11.76
C GLN A 61 -9.12 11.94 -12.33
N LYS A 62 -8.85 11.61 -13.61
CA LYS A 62 -9.29 10.33 -14.20
C LYS A 62 -8.59 9.14 -13.54
N LEU A 63 -7.30 9.28 -13.22
CA LEU A 63 -6.57 8.26 -12.47
C LEU A 63 -7.16 8.06 -11.07
N LEU A 64 -7.50 9.14 -10.35
CA LEU A 64 -8.13 9.01 -9.03
C LEU A 64 -9.51 8.33 -9.09
N ALA A 65 -10.28 8.55 -10.15
CA ALA A 65 -11.57 7.90 -10.34
C ALA A 65 -11.43 6.40 -10.61
N GLN A 66 -10.41 5.99 -11.37
CA GLN A 66 -10.13 4.58 -11.70
C GLN A 66 -9.42 3.84 -10.56
N TYR A 67 -8.53 4.54 -9.85
CA TYR A 67 -7.68 3.99 -8.80
C TYR A 67 -7.81 4.83 -7.53
N PRO A 68 -8.91 4.67 -6.76
CA PRO A 68 -9.15 5.44 -5.57
C PRO A 68 -8.01 5.35 -4.54
N PRO A 69 -7.70 6.45 -3.82
CA PRO A 69 -6.66 6.47 -2.79
C PRO A 69 -6.79 5.37 -1.74
N GLN A 70 -5.70 4.67 -1.47
CA GLN A 70 -5.61 3.71 -0.36
C GLN A 70 -5.13 4.42 0.90
N THR A 71 -6.06 4.74 1.80
CA THR A 71 -5.77 5.62 2.95
C THR A 71 -5.66 4.88 4.29
N SER A 72 -5.69 3.55 4.35
CA SER A 72 -5.72 2.80 5.62
C SER A 72 -4.50 3.04 6.54
N GLY A 73 -3.37 3.45 5.97
CA GLY A 73 -2.15 3.76 6.70
C GLY A 73 -0.99 4.07 5.76
N ARG A 74 0.15 4.44 6.33
CA ARG A 74 1.35 4.90 5.62
C ARG A 74 1.74 4.01 4.45
N VAL A 75 1.87 2.70 4.69
CA VAL A 75 2.33 1.75 3.67
C VAL A 75 1.35 1.70 2.50
N ALA A 76 0.05 1.59 2.78
CA ALA A 76 -0.98 1.56 1.74
C ALA A 76 -0.99 2.87 0.92
N ALA A 77 -0.89 4.01 1.61
CA ALA A 77 -0.87 5.32 1.00
C ALA A 77 0.37 5.52 0.11
N SER A 78 1.58 5.23 0.61
CA SER A 78 2.83 5.36 -0.13
C SER A 78 2.91 4.41 -1.33
N GLN A 79 2.47 3.15 -1.18
CA GLN A 79 2.45 2.19 -2.29
C GLN A 79 1.46 2.60 -3.38
N TRP A 80 0.25 3.03 -2.99
CA TRP A 80 -0.71 3.59 -3.94
C TRP A 80 -0.17 4.83 -4.65
N GLY A 81 0.48 5.74 -3.91
CA GLY A 81 1.11 6.94 -4.47
C GLY A 81 2.18 6.61 -5.51
N CYS A 82 3.01 5.60 -5.24
CA CYS A 82 4.01 5.11 -6.19
C CYS A 82 3.35 4.52 -7.44
N PHE A 83 2.36 3.66 -7.26
CA PHE A 83 1.61 3.05 -8.36
C PHE A 83 1.02 4.11 -9.30
N VAL A 84 0.30 5.11 -8.79
CA VAL A 84 -0.30 6.14 -9.65
C VAL A 84 0.73 7.06 -10.31
N HIS A 85 1.88 7.30 -9.67
CA HIS A 85 2.99 8.02 -10.31
C HIS A 85 3.56 7.18 -11.47
N ASN A 86 3.69 5.86 -11.30
CA ASN A 86 4.13 4.98 -12.40
C ASN A 86 3.17 4.97 -13.59
N LEU A 87 1.86 5.08 -13.37
CA LEU A 87 0.90 5.27 -14.49
C LEU A 87 1.15 6.59 -15.25
N VAL A 88 1.56 7.65 -14.53
CA VAL A 88 1.98 8.91 -15.17
C VAL A 88 3.32 8.74 -15.89
N ASN A 89 4.27 8.00 -15.33
CA ASN A 89 5.56 7.72 -15.97
C ASN A 89 5.37 6.96 -17.27
N GLU A 90 4.60 5.86 -17.26
CA GLU A 90 4.30 5.04 -18.43
C GLU A 90 3.67 5.89 -19.54
N ARG A 91 2.64 6.70 -19.21
CA ARG A 91 2.03 7.63 -20.17
C ARG A 91 3.03 8.60 -20.79
N LEU A 92 4.02 9.04 -20.02
CA LEU A 92 5.05 9.99 -20.46
C LEU A 92 6.29 9.30 -21.06
N GLY A 93 6.29 7.97 -21.22
CA GLY A 93 7.43 7.20 -21.72
C GLY A 93 8.65 7.25 -20.80
N LYS A 94 8.44 7.39 -19.49
CA LYS A 94 9.49 7.38 -18.47
C LYS A 94 9.65 5.98 -17.88
N GLU A 95 10.83 5.71 -17.33
CA GLU A 95 11.10 4.46 -16.62
C GLU A 95 10.15 4.26 -15.45
N VAL A 96 9.78 3.00 -15.23
CA VAL A 96 8.98 2.59 -14.07
C VAL A 96 9.86 2.61 -12.83
N PHE A 97 9.38 3.27 -11.78
CA PHE A 97 10.06 3.32 -10.50
C PHE A 97 9.76 2.05 -9.67
N ASP A 98 10.77 1.47 -9.03
CA ASP A 98 10.58 0.33 -8.13
C ASP A 98 9.94 0.77 -6.80
N CYS A 99 8.64 0.51 -6.66
CA CYS A 99 7.88 0.86 -5.47
C CYS A 99 8.33 0.13 -4.19
N MET A 100 9.15 -0.92 -4.26
CA MET A 100 9.75 -1.53 -3.07
C MET A 100 10.70 -0.56 -2.37
N THR A 101 11.30 0.37 -3.11
CA THR A 101 12.25 1.37 -2.59
C THR A 101 11.61 2.72 -2.23
N VAL A 102 10.28 2.85 -2.35
CA VAL A 102 9.59 4.14 -2.17
C VAL A 102 9.78 4.72 -0.76
N GLY A 103 9.78 3.87 0.27
CA GLY A 103 9.97 4.29 1.66
C GLY A 103 11.40 4.75 1.97
N GLU A 104 12.39 4.21 1.27
CA GLU A 104 13.79 4.60 1.38
C GLU A 104 14.06 5.92 0.64
N THR A 105 13.46 6.07 -0.54
CA THR A 105 13.59 7.25 -1.40
C THR A 105 12.91 8.47 -0.78
N TYR A 106 11.69 8.28 -0.27
CA TYR A 106 10.94 9.31 0.43
C TYR A 106 10.91 8.98 1.92
N LYS A 107 12.07 9.14 2.57
CA LYS A 107 12.19 8.96 4.01
C LYS A 107 11.13 9.80 4.72
N CYS A 108 10.43 9.18 5.68
CA CYS A 108 9.47 9.93 6.48
C CYS A 108 10.17 11.07 7.24
N GLY A 109 11.49 11.01 7.51
CA GLY A 109 12.16 12.05 8.31
C GLY A 109 11.58 12.15 9.72
N CYS A 110 10.94 11.05 10.17
CA CYS A 110 10.73 10.77 11.56
C CYS A 110 12.14 10.68 12.17
N ALA A 111 12.41 11.42 13.24
CA ALA A 111 13.62 11.16 14.00
C ALA A 111 13.61 9.67 14.38
N GLU A 112 14.78 9.03 14.41
CA GLU A 112 14.91 7.76 15.12
C GLU A 112 14.62 8.08 16.59
N GLU A 113 13.35 8.10 17.00
CA GLU A 113 13.02 8.13 18.41
C GLU A 113 13.70 6.91 19.00
N ASP A 114 14.62 7.18 19.92
CA ASP A 114 15.53 6.22 20.52
C ASP A 114 14.84 4.86 20.70
N LYS A 115 15.43 3.82 20.12
CA LYS A 115 15.08 2.41 20.36
C LYS A 115 15.40 1.99 21.81
N LYS A 116 14.98 2.77 22.81
CA LYS A 116 15.02 2.48 24.23
C LYS A 116 13.59 2.34 24.74
N GLY A 117 13.09 1.11 24.78
CA GLY A 117 11.86 0.84 25.53
C GLY A 117 10.88 -0.18 24.94
N LYS A 118 11.32 -1.16 24.15
CA LYS A 118 10.57 -2.43 24.06
C LYS A 118 11.46 -3.53 24.62
N GLY A 119 11.41 -3.66 25.94
CA GLY A 119 12.06 -4.72 26.69
C GLY A 119 11.69 -6.07 26.09
N LYS A 120 12.72 -6.87 25.84
CA LYS A 120 12.64 -8.31 25.58
C LYS A 120 11.68 -8.95 26.57
N LYS A 121 10.65 -9.65 26.09
CA LYS A 121 10.11 -10.80 26.82
C LYS A 121 11.08 -11.96 26.56
N GLU A 122 12.07 -12.11 27.43
CA GLU A 122 12.82 -13.36 27.52
C GLU A 122 11.88 -14.43 28.08
N GLY A 123 11.75 -15.53 27.34
CA GLY A 123 10.96 -16.69 27.71
C GLY A 123 11.58 -17.38 28.92
N GLU A 124 10.78 -17.50 29.98
CA GLU A 124 11.11 -18.27 31.17
C GLU A 124 11.08 -19.77 30.83
N LEU A 125 12.25 -20.40 30.94
CA LEU A 125 12.47 -21.82 30.70
C LEU A 125 11.91 -22.62 31.90
N VAL A 126 10.70 -23.15 31.79
CA VAL A 126 10.18 -24.11 32.77
C VAL A 126 10.79 -25.49 32.49
N ARG A 127 11.50 -26.00 33.50
CA ARG A 127 12.19 -27.29 33.54
C ARG A 127 11.15 -28.41 33.65
N GLY A 128 10.93 -29.16 32.57
CA GLY A 128 10.04 -30.33 32.54
C GLY A 128 10.80 -31.62 32.87
N GLU A 129 10.36 -32.32 33.92
CA GLU A 129 10.73 -33.70 34.20
C GLU A 129 10.07 -34.66 33.20
N LYS A 130 10.80 -35.72 32.87
CA LYS A 130 10.41 -36.79 31.95
C LYS A 130 9.40 -37.72 32.62
N GLU A 131 8.36 -38.11 31.89
CA GLU A 131 7.90 -39.50 31.88
C GLU A 131 7.34 -39.89 30.51
N LYS A 132 7.74 -41.07 30.04
CA LYS A 132 7.38 -41.66 28.76
C LYS A 132 6.07 -42.45 28.89
N LYS A 133 5.23 -42.44 27.85
CA LYS A 133 4.68 -43.69 27.26
C LYS A 133 4.13 -43.48 25.84
N GLU A 134 4.22 -44.58 25.10
CA GLU A 134 4.14 -44.81 23.66
C GLU A 134 2.81 -44.46 22.95
N VAL A 135 2.87 -43.84 21.77
CA VAL A 135 2.65 -44.41 20.40
C VAL A 135 1.23 -44.87 20.11
N VAL A 136 0.50 -44.13 19.26
CA VAL A 136 -0.30 -44.67 18.13
C VAL A 136 -0.38 -43.62 17.01
N LYS A 137 -0.08 -44.06 15.78
CA LYS A 137 -0.16 -43.33 14.51
C LYS A 137 -1.60 -42.94 14.16
N LYS A 138 -1.81 -41.75 13.57
CA LYS A 138 -2.63 -41.57 12.37
C LYS A 138 -2.42 -40.19 11.75
N THR A 139 -1.70 -40.20 10.63
CA THR A 139 -1.76 -39.20 9.56
C THR A 139 -3.10 -39.34 8.83
N GLY A 140 -3.79 -38.23 8.55
CA GLY A 140 -4.96 -38.25 7.68
C GLY A 140 -5.80 -36.99 7.72
N SER A 141 -5.54 -36.09 6.76
CA SER A 141 -6.52 -35.30 6.00
C SER A 141 -7.64 -34.55 6.76
N SER A 142 -7.43 -33.26 7.02
CA SER A 142 -8.48 -32.28 7.35
C SER A 142 -9.08 -31.61 6.09
N LEU A 143 -9.15 -32.35 4.98
CA LEU A 143 -9.68 -31.85 3.69
C LEU A 143 -11.08 -32.37 3.37
N GLU A 144 -11.51 -33.48 3.98
CA GLU A 144 -12.83 -34.07 3.70
C GLU A 144 -13.96 -33.50 4.57
N GLU A 145 -13.66 -33.03 5.79
CA GLU A 145 -14.70 -32.45 6.68
C GLU A 145 -15.13 -31.01 6.32
N ASN A 146 -14.41 -30.33 5.42
CA ASN A 146 -14.76 -28.96 5.02
C ASN A 146 -15.59 -28.89 3.73
N LEU A 147 -15.69 -29.98 2.95
CA LEU A 147 -16.33 -29.95 1.63
C LEU A 147 -17.83 -30.30 1.65
N GLU A 148 -18.30 -31.05 2.66
CA GLU A 148 -19.73 -31.35 2.84
C GLU A 148 -20.55 -30.16 3.35
N ARG A 149 -19.90 -29.11 3.85
CA ARG A 149 -20.55 -27.89 4.37
C ARG A 149 -20.84 -26.83 3.30
N SER A 150 -20.38 -27.00 2.06
CA SER A 150 -20.52 -25.99 0.99
C SER A 150 -21.61 -26.27 -0.06
N GLY A 151 -22.33 -27.41 -0.01
CA GLY A 151 -23.52 -27.64 -0.85
C GLY A 151 -23.36 -27.45 -2.36
N ARG A 152 -22.15 -27.53 -2.92
CA ARG A 152 -21.91 -27.39 -4.37
C ARG A 152 -21.72 -28.76 -5.01
N LYS A 153 -22.67 -29.15 -5.84
CA LYS A 153 -22.59 -30.32 -6.73
C LYS A 153 -21.55 -30.03 -7.82
N ILE A 154 -20.51 -30.85 -7.92
CA ILE A 154 -19.59 -30.82 -9.06
C ILE A 154 -20.18 -31.74 -10.14
N GLU A 155 -20.64 -31.17 -11.25
CA GLU A 155 -20.89 -31.93 -12.48
C GLU A 155 -19.55 -32.25 -13.13
N VAL A 156 -19.24 -33.53 -13.23
CA VAL A 156 -18.08 -34.03 -13.98
C VAL A 156 -18.43 -33.99 -15.46
N VAL A 157 -17.87 -33.02 -16.19
CA VAL A 157 -17.85 -33.02 -17.65
C VAL A 157 -16.91 -34.16 -18.08
N ARG A 158 -17.47 -35.21 -18.70
CA ARG A 158 -16.68 -36.22 -19.40
C ARG A 158 -16.35 -35.70 -20.79
N GLU A 159 -15.07 -35.69 -21.10
CA GLU A 159 -14.55 -35.47 -22.45
C GLU A 159 -15.12 -36.53 -23.41
N GLY A 160 -15.53 -36.07 -24.59
CA GLY A 160 -15.90 -36.85 -25.75
C GLY A 160 -15.67 -36.00 -26.99
#